data_AF-A0A503L9X0-F1
#
_entry.id   AF-A0A503L9X0-F1
#
_cell.length_a   1.000
_cell.length_b   1.000
_cell.length_c   1.000
_cell.angle_alpha   90.00
_cell.angle_beta   90.00
_cell.angle_gamma   90.00
#
_symmetry.space_group_name_H-M   'P 1'
#
loop_
_entity.id
_entity.type
_entity.pdbx_description
1 polymer ?
#
loop_
_entity_poly.entity_id
_entity_poly.type
_entity_poly.pdbx_seq_one_letter_code
_entity_poly.pdbx_strand_id
1 'polypeptide(L)'
;MPAGGAGERGRREGSGTVRLRKDAARKDVIWIRVSAGTKAMLSRAANLRGKKLSKFVLESARRQAEETILDQRIFLLDAETHQKFLDLLDAPDMPSEELRGRMIHRPAWER
;
A
#
# COMPACT_ATOMS: atom_id res chain seq x y z
N MET A 1 -39.45 51.82 0.92
CA MET A 1 -38.19 51.19 1.36
C MET A 1 -38.57 49.88 2.04
N PRO A 2 -38.43 48.74 1.35
CA PRO A 2 -37.31 47.85 1.65
C PRO A 2 -36.57 47.37 0.39
N ALA A 3 -35.25 47.31 0.45
CA ALA A 3 -34.40 46.65 -0.53
C ALA A 3 -34.00 45.29 0.03
N GLY A 4 -34.47 44.21 -0.61
CA GLY A 4 -34.17 42.84 -0.25
C GLY A 4 -33.87 42.02 -1.49
N GLY A 5 -32.59 41.67 -1.65
CA GLY A 5 -32.13 40.40 -2.22
C GLY A 5 -32.17 40.25 -3.74
N ALA A 6 -31.00 40.38 -4.37
CA ALA A 6 -30.56 39.53 -5.47
C ALA A 6 -29.09 39.83 -5.78
N GLY A 7 -28.29 38.79 -6.02
CA GLY A 7 -26.99 38.97 -6.67
C GLY A 7 -25.86 38.15 -6.08
N GLU A 8 -25.81 36.89 -6.53
CA GLU A 8 -24.59 36.25 -7.05
C GLU A 8 -23.37 36.13 -6.13
N ARG A 9 -23.03 34.87 -5.82
CA ARG A 9 -21.69 34.28 -5.91
C ARG A 9 -21.94 32.76 -5.82
N GLY A 10 -21.88 31.96 -6.89
CA GLY A 10 -20.80 31.94 -7.86
C GLY A 10 -19.59 31.23 -7.27
N ARG A 11 -19.71 29.92 -6.98
CA ARG A 11 -18.56 29.00 -7.06
C ARG A 11 -19.02 27.56 -7.24
N ARG A 12 -19.09 27.16 -8.52
CA ARG A 12 -19.00 25.76 -8.91
C ARG A 12 -17.55 25.34 -8.69
N GLU A 13 -17.31 24.46 -7.72
CA GLU A 13 -16.17 23.55 -7.77
C GLU A 13 -16.70 22.17 -7.37
N GLY A 14 -17.01 21.38 -8.41
CA GLY A 14 -17.21 19.95 -8.25
C GLY A 14 -15.88 19.33 -7.88
N SER A 15 -15.80 18.72 -6.71
CA SER A 15 -14.62 18.00 -6.26
C SER A 15 -15.01 16.59 -5.85
N GLY A 16 -14.51 15.63 -6.64
CA GLY A 16 -14.14 14.30 -6.18
C GLY A 16 -15.28 13.38 -5.75
N THR A 17 -16.01 12.82 -6.70
CA THR A 17 -16.61 11.49 -6.48
C THR A 17 -15.48 10.49 -6.27
N VAL A 18 -15.24 10.10 -5.02
CA VAL A 18 -14.40 8.95 -4.67
C VAL A 18 -15.12 7.70 -5.19
N ARG A 19 -14.77 7.31 -6.42
CA ARG A 19 -15.22 6.06 -7.05
C ARG A 19 -14.52 4.88 -6.36
N LEU A 20 -15.01 4.46 -5.20
CA LEU A 20 -14.57 3.22 -4.60
C LEU A 20 -15.56 2.08 -4.92
N ARG A 21 -15.00 1.02 -5.49
CA ARG A 21 -15.50 -0.36 -5.60
C ARG A 21 -16.35 -0.71 -6.84
N LYS A 22 -15.74 -0.54 -8.02
CA LYS A 22 -16.03 -1.41 -9.18
C LYS A 22 -14.77 -2.04 -9.78
N ASP A 23 -13.72 -2.18 -8.97
CA ASP A 23 -12.40 -2.66 -9.44
C ASP A 23 -12.06 -4.07 -8.99
N ALA A 24 -12.82 -4.65 -8.05
CA ALA A 24 -12.55 -5.99 -7.51
C ALA A 24 -12.64 -7.12 -8.55
N ALA A 25 -13.16 -6.84 -9.75
CA ALA A 25 -13.34 -7.82 -10.81
C ALA A 25 -12.67 -7.43 -12.14
N ARG A 26 -11.93 -6.31 -12.21
CA ARG A 26 -11.21 -5.96 -13.44
C ARG A 26 -10.00 -6.89 -13.58
N LYS A 27 -10.00 -7.67 -14.65
CA LYS A 27 -8.87 -8.51 -15.05
C LYS A 27 -7.90 -7.63 -15.82
N ASP A 28 -6.71 -7.44 -15.28
CA ASP A 28 -5.62 -6.75 -15.96
C ASP A 28 -4.66 -7.75 -16.62
N VAL A 29 -4.08 -7.35 -17.76
CA VAL A 29 -3.15 -8.17 -18.53
C VAL A 29 -1.73 -7.66 -18.33
N ILE A 30 -0.82 -8.57 -17.98
CA ILE A 30 0.60 -8.27 -17.80
C ILE A 30 1.38 -8.83 -18.99
N TRP A 31 1.98 -7.94 -19.79
CA TRP A 31 2.86 -8.30 -20.89
C TRP A 31 4.32 -8.28 -20.43
N ILE A 32 5.01 -9.42 -20.52
CA ILE A 32 6.42 -9.56 -20.11
C ILE A 32 7.23 -10.08 -21.28
N ARG A 33 8.36 -9.43 -21.57
CA ARG A 33 9.38 -9.92 -22.52
C ARG A 33 10.42 -10.73 -21.75
N VAL A 34 10.72 -11.92 -22.25
CA VAL A 34 11.73 -12.83 -21.66
C VAL A 34 12.57 -13.47 -22.76
N SER A 35 13.80 -13.86 -22.42
CA SER A 35 14.65 -14.61 -23.34
C SER A 35 14.05 -16.00 -23.62
N ALA A 36 14.45 -16.61 -24.76
CA ALA A 36 14.04 -17.96 -25.09
C ALA A 36 14.48 -18.98 -24.02
N GLY A 37 15.69 -18.82 -23.47
CA GLY A 37 16.22 -19.67 -22.41
C GLY A 37 15.38 -19.60 -21.13
N THR A 38 15.04 -18.40 -20.67
CA THR A 38 14.19 -18.20 -19.49
C THR A 38 12.80 -18.78 -19.72
N LYS A 39 12.20 -18.59 -20.91
CA LYS A 39 10.90 -19.17 -21.24
C LYS A 39 10.94 -20.71 -21.17
N ALA A 40 11.98 -21.33 -21.72
CA ALA A 40 12.15 -22.78 -21.72
C ALA A 40 12.29 -23.34 -20.29
N MET A 41 13.10 -22.68 -19.46
CA MET A 41 13.28 -23.03 -18.05
C MET A 41 11.95 -22.96 -17.28
N LEU A 42 11.22 -21.85 -17.40
CA LEU A 42 9.92 -21.67 -16.73
C LEU A 42 8.87 -22.67 -17.23
N SER A 43 8.89 -22.99 -18.53
CA SER A 43 7.96 -23.97 -19.12
C SER A 43 8.23 -25.37 -18.59
N ARG A 44 9.51 -25.76 -18.46
CA ARG A 44 9.89 -27.05 -17.85
C ARG A 44 9.43 -27.12 -16.40
N ALA A 45 9.64 -26.06 -15.61
CA ALA A 45 9.21 -26.01 -14.21
C ALA A 45 7.68 -26.10 -14.07
N ALA A 46 6.94 -25.41 -14.94
CA ALA A 46 5.48 -25.47 -14.99
C ALA A 46 4.98 -26.89 -15.33
N ASN A 47 5.62 -27.55 -16.31
CA ASN A 47 5.30 -28.93 -16.71
C ASN A 47 5.51 -29.92 -15.57
N LEU A 48 6.62 -29.81 -14.81
CA LEU A 48 6.87 -30.66 -13.63
C LEU A 48 5.80 -30.50 -12.55
N ARG A 49 5.14 -29.34 -12.49
CA ARG A 49 4.02 -29.06 -11.58
C ARG A 49 2.65 -29.37 -12.18
N GLY A 50 2.58 -29.84 -13.43
CA GLY A 50 1.32 -30.07 -14.15
C GLY A 50 0.52 -28.80 -14.42
N LYS A 51 1.18 -27.63 -14.52
CA LYS A 51 0.53 -26.32 -14.67
C LYS A 51 0.89 -25.67 -16.01
N LYS A 52 -0.03 -24.84 -16.51
CA LYS A 52 0.27 -23.93 -17.64
C LYS A 52 1.32 -22.90 -17.23
N LEU A 53 2.19 -22.52 -18.15
CA LEU A 53 3.25 -21.52 -17.93
C LEU A 53 2.71 -20.23 -17.28
N SER A 54 1.62 -19.67 -17.82
CA SER A 54 1.04 -18.43 -17.29
C SER A 54 0.57 -18.56 -15.84
N LYS A 55 -0.09 -19.67 -15.50
CA LYS A 55 -0.55 -19.95 -14.13
C LYS A 55 0.64 -20.13 -13.18
N PHE A 56 1.65 -20.89 -13.61
CA PHE A 56 2.87 -21.10 -12.83
C PHE A 56 3.60 -19.78 -12.54
N VAL A 57 3.78 -18.93 -13.55
CA VAL A 57 4.45 -17.64 -13.39
C VAL A 57 3.64 -16.69 -12.50
N LEU A 58 2.32 -16.62 -12.69
CA LEU A 58 1.45 -15.77 -11.87
C LEU A 58 1.47 -16.17 -10.39
N GLU A 59 1.33 -17.47 -10.10
CA GLU A 59 1.37 -17.97 -8.72
C GLU A 59 2.74 -17.75 -8.07
N SER A 60 3.83 -17.97 -8.84
CA SER A 60 5.19 -17.75 -8.34
C SER A 60 5.45 -16.27 -8.05
N ALA A 61 5.03 -15.38 -8.95
CA ALA A 61 5.17 -13.93 -8.77
C ALA A 61 4.35 -13.42 -7.58
N ARG A 62 3.11 -13.91 -7.41
CA ARG A 62 2.28 -13.59 -6.25
C ARG A 62 2.97 -13.99 -4.94
N ARG A 63 3.44 -15.24 -4.84
CA ARG A 63 4.12 -15.72 -3.63
C ARG A 63 5.35 -14.87 -3.31
N GLN A 64 6.17 -14.56 -4.33
CA GLN A 64 7.35 -13.71 -4.13
C GLN A 64 6.96 -12.30 -3.66
N ALA A 65 5.89 -11.73 -4.23
CA ALA A 65 5.39 -10.42 -3.80
C ALA A 65 4.89 -10.46 -2.35
N GLU A 66 4.16 -11.50 -1.95
CA GLU A 66 3.71 -11.69 -0.56
C GLU A 66 4.91 -11.78 0.39
N GLU A 67 5.90 -12.61 0.07
CA GLU A 67 7.14 -12.73 0.84
C GLU A 67 7.85 -11.37 0.97
N THR A 68 8.02 -10.64 -0.13
CA THR A 68 8.68 -9.32 -0.12
C THR A 68 7.91 -8.25 0.66
N ILE A 69 6.57 -8.26 0.62
CA ILE A 69 5.76 -7.33 1.42
C ILE A 69 5.88 -7.68 2.91
N LEU A 70 5.89 -8.97 3.25
CA LEU A 70 6.00 -9.43 4.63
C LEU A 70 7.40 -9.22 5.23
N ASP A 71 8.45 -9.26 4.40
CA ASP A 71 9.85 -9.03 4.81
C ASP A 71 10.08 -7.60 5.36
N GLN A 72 9.15 -6.66 5.12
CA GLN A 72 9.22 -5.29 5.64
C GLN A 72 8.88 -5.14 7.14
N ARG A 73 8.71 -6.23 7.88
CA ARG A 73 8.24 -6.18 9.29
C ARG A 73 9.23 -6.71 10.33
N ILE A 74 10.41 -7.18 9.92
CA ILE A 74 11.37 -7.78 10.84
C ILE A 74 12.50 -6.80 11.10
N PHE A 75 12.49 -6.19 12.29
CA PHE A 75 13.64 -5.45 12.81
C PHE A 75 14.57 -6.43 13.51
N LEU A 76 15.66 -6.82 12.85
CA LEU A 76 16.71 -7.58 13.52
C LEU A 76 17.54 -6.61 14.37
N LEU A 77 17.46 -6.76 15.69
CA LEU A 77 18.22 -5.99 16.67
C LEU A 77 19.19 -6.93 17.37
N ASP A 78 20.43 -6.49 17.60
CA ASP A 78 21.30 -7.17 18.56
C ASP A 78 20.74 -7.06 19.99
N ALA A 79 21.28 -7.86 20.91
CA ALA A 79 20.75 -7.93 22.28
C ALA A 79 20.78 -6.57 23.00
N GLU A 80 21.78 -5.73 22.74
CA GLU A 80 21.90 -4.41 23.36
C GLU A 80 20.85 -3.44 22.81
N THR A 81 20.66 -3.42 21.49
CA THR A 81 19.68 -2.56 20.83
C THR A 81 18.26 -3.02 21.14
N HIS A 82 18.04 -4.33 21.26
CA HIS A 82 16.78 -4.89 21.71
C HIS A 82 16.44 -4.44 23.14
N GLN A 83 17.40 -4.48 24.07
CA GLN A 83 17.16 -4.02 25.45
C GLN A 83 16.86 -2.52 25.49
N LYS A 84 17.63 -1.69 24.78
CA LYS A 84 17.35 -0.24 24.67
C LYS A 84 15.97 0.03 24.09
N PHE A 85 15.55 -0.77 23.11
CA PHE A 85 14.22 -0.64 22.51
C PHE A 85 13.12 -0.97 23.53
N LEU A 86 13.28 -2.02 24.34
CA LEU A 86 12.34 -2.34 25.43
C LEU A 86 12.30 -1.23 26.48
N ASP A 87 13.45 -0.73 26.90
CA ASP A 87 13.52 0.35 27.89
C ASP A 87 12.81 1.64 27.40
N LEU A 88 12.87 1.92 26.09
CA LEU A 88 12.14 3.03 25.46
C LEU A 88 10.62 2.79 25.39
N LEU A 89 10.17 1.55 25.22
CA LEU A 89 8.75 1.20 25.22
C LEU A 89 8.12 1.22 26.61
N ASP A 90 8.89 0.83 27.63
CA ASP A 90 8.43 0.81 29.02
C ASP A 90 8.54 2.19 29.69
N ALA A 91 9.25 3.13 29.06
CA ALA A 91 9.34 4.50 29.55
C ALA A 91 7.96 5.20 29.47
N PRO A 92 7.55 5.97 30.49
CA PRO A 92 6.30 6.71 30.45
C PRO A 92 6.33 7.77 29.34
N ASP A 93 5.28 7.77 28.51
CA ASP A 93 5.12 8.71 27.39
C ASP A 93 5.10 10.16 27.91
N MET A 94 6.23 10.86 27.78
CA MET A 94 6.27 12.31 27.85
C MET A 94 6.38 12.86 26.43
N PRO A 95 5.26 13.04 25.71
CA PRO A 95 5.29 13.55 24.36
C PRO A 95 5.92 14.94 24.37
N SER A 96 6.93 15.12 23.52
CA SER A 96 7.58 16.42 23.30
C SER A 96 6.55 17.46 22.82
N GLU A 97 6.82 18.73 23.08
CA GLU A 97 5.93 19.83 22.66
C GLU A 97 5.69 19.81 21.14
N GLU A 98 6.72 19.47 20.36
CA GLU A 98 6.63 19.30 18.91
C GLU A 98 5.70 18.15 18.49
N LEU A 99 5.75 17.01 19.20
CA LEU A 99 4.87 15.88 18.92
C LEU A 99 3.41 16.23 19.22
N ARG A 100 3.14 16.94 20.33
CA ARG A 100 1.79 17.43 20.66
C ARG A 100 1.26 18.37 19.57
N GLY A 101 2.10 19.29 19.08
CA GLY A 101 1.73 20.19 17.98
C GLY A 101 1.29 19.43 16.73
N ARG A 102 1.93 18.31 16.40
CA ARG A 102 1.60 17.49 15.22
C ARG A 102 0.36 16.62 15.42
N MET A 103 0.12 16.11 16.62
CA MET A 103 -1.03 15.24 16.93
C MET A 103 -2.38 15.98 16.95
N ILE A 104 -2.38 17.32 16.99
CA ILE A 104 -3.60 18.15 16.96
C ILE A 104 -4.27 18.15 15.57
N HIS A 105 -3.52 17.83 14.50
CA HIS A 105 -4.05 17.88 13.15
C HIS A 105 -4.86 16.63 12.80
N ARG A 106 -6.04 16.84 12.20
CA ARG A 106 -6.87 15.75 11.69
C ARG A 106 -6.10 14.98 10.61
N PRO A 107 -5.93 13.65 10.75
CA PRO A 107 -5.16 12.89 9.79
C PRO A 107 -5.82 12.91 8.41
N ALA A 108 -5.00 12.87 7.36
CA ALA A 108 -5.44 13.07 5.98
C ALA A 108 -6.44 12.00 5.46
N TRP A 109 -6.55 10.87 6.15
CA TRP A 109 -7.44 9.75 5.81
C TRP A 109 -8.83 9.81 6.48
N GLU A 110 -9.11 10.82 7.31
CA GLU A 110 -10.44 11.06 7.89
C GLU A 110 -11.31 12.00 7.03
N ARG A 111 -10.97 12.19 5.75
CA ARG A 111 -11.81 12.90 4.77
C ARG A 111 -12.58 11.96 3.87
#